data_AF-A0A2V8MR18-F1
#
_entry.id   AF-A0A2V8MR18-F1
#
_cell.length_a   1.000
_cell.length_b   1.000
_cell.length_c   1.000
_cell.angle_alpha   90.00
_cell.angle_beta   90.00
_cell.angle_gamma   90.00
#
_symmetry.space_group_name_H-M   'P 1'
#
loop_
_entity.id
_entity.type
_entity.pdbx_description
1 polymer ?
#
loop_
_entity_poly.entity_id
_entity_poly.type
_entity_poly.pdbx_seq_one_letter_code
_entity_poly.pdbx_strand_id
1 'polypeptide(L)'
;MRNYLARFLFVLAIVVVFGLSAFGQQTTTGSLNGIVNDPNGAIVAGATVTLKNSETGAERQVTTDSQGGFVFDVVDPGRYSVSVEARGFKKTVALNIVVEVSKPARVTIGLELGAVNETVTVTASQDVINTTSPNLTNVINTRQVVDLPLGNRNPVELAALQAGIAVIGTDTRGASVSGLRQTAVNLTQDGINAMDNFVKTSSFFAITTPSLNSTAEFSITTGTVGSDSGRGAAQVNLVTKGGTNDFHGGAFLQVLNESYNANTFFNNFNGTPIPLLRQHYYGFDIGGPMYFPKFGEGGPSVKSGKDKAFFFFSYEKFNQRLGRANNRNGVLTASARTGTFQYVGTNGALQTVNLLSIGNVHTLDPVMTAHLGLIPVANNFNCTNS
;
A
#
# COMPACT_ATOMS: atom_id res chain seq x y z
N MET A 1 13.59 -37.58 -8.39
CA MET A 1 12.48 -37.06 -7.56
C MET A 1 12.74 -37.18 -6.06
N ARG A 2 13.15 -38.35 -5.54
CA ARG A 2 13.43 -38.57 -4.10
C ARG A 2 14.40 -37.56 -3.46
N ASN A 3 15.44 -37.16 -4.20
CA ASN A 3 16.45 -36.21 -3.70
C ASN A 3 15.94 -34.75 -3.70
N TYR A 4 14.97 -34.40 -4.56
CA TYR A 4 14.36 -33.06 -4.57
C TYR A 4 13.33 -32.91 -3.46
N LEU A 5 12.57 -33.96 -3.17
CA LEU A 5 11.62 -34.00 -2.06
C LEU A 5 12.33 -33.89 -0.70
N ALA A 6 13.45 -34.61 -0.52
CA ALA A 6 14.26 -34.53 0.69
C ALA A 6 14.90 -33.14 0.87
N ARG A 7 15.38 -32.50 -0.21
CA ARG A 7 15.89 -31.12 -0.17
C ARG A 7 14.80 -30.11 0.15
N PHE A 8 13.61 -30.27 -0.44
CA PHE A 8 12.46 -29.40 -0.15
C PHE A 8 12.02 -29.51 1.31
N LEU A 9 11.92 -30.73 1.85
CA LEU A 9 11.57 -30.96 3.26
C LEU A 9 12.64 -30.44 4.22
N PHE A 10 13.92 -30.54 3.86
CA PHE A 10 15.02 -30.00 4.67
C PHE A 10 15.01 -28.46 4.71
N VAL A 11 14.76 -27.80 3.57
CA VAL A 11 14.59 -26.34 3.51
C VAL A 11 13.36 -25.90 4.31
N LEU A 12 12.24 -26.62 4.19
CA LEU A 12 11.03 -26.34 4.97
C LEU A 12 11.28 -26.47 6.47
N ALA A 13 12.01 -27.51 6.91
CA ALA A 13 12.37 -27.71 8.31
C ALA A 13 13.28 -26.60 8.85
N ILE A 14 14.25 -26.13 8.06
CA ILE A 14 15.10 -24.98 8.42
C ILE A 14 14.25 -23.71 8.57
N VAL A 15 13.33 -23.44 7.64
CA VAL A 15 12.44 -22.27 7.73
C VAL A 15 11.57 -22.31 8.99
N VAL A 16 11.05 -23.49 9.36
CA VAL A 16 10.23 -23.65 10.57
C VAL A 16 11.04 -23.49 11.86
N VAL A 17 12.27 -24.02 11.92
CA VAL A 17 13.11 -23.95 13.13
C VAL A 17 13.64 -22.54 13.37
N PHE A 18 14.03 -21.80 12.33
CA PHE A 18 14.53 -20.43 12.48
C PHE A 18 13.42 -19.37 12.57
N GLY A 19 12.18 -19.68 12.19
CA GLY A 19 11.03 -18.78 12.34
C GLY A 19 10.53 -18.60 13.79
N LEU A 20 10.82 -19.56 14.68
CA LEU A 20 10.30 -19.57 16.06
C LEU A 20 11.02 -18.58 17.00
N SER A 21 12.15 -18.00 16.58
CA SER A 21 13.00 -17.14 17.41
C SER A 21 12.85 -15.64 17.12
N ALA A 22 12.04 -15.26 16.14
CA ALA A 22 11.90 -13.88 15.69
C ALA A 22 10.65 -13.22 16.31
N PHE A 23 10.63 -13.05 17.64
CA PHE A 23 9.75 -12.06 18.27
C PHE A 23 10.40 -10.68 18.10
N GLY A 24 10.43 -10.17 16.87
CA GLY A 24 10.87 -8.82 16.59
C GLY A 24 9.82 -7.80 17.04
N GLN A 25 10.26 -6.72 17.67
CA GLN A 25 9.44 -5.51 17.84
C GLN A 25 9.12 -4.98 16.44
N GLN A 26 7.91 -5.28 15.96
CA GLN A 26 7.48 -4.99 14.59
C GLN A 26 6.65 -3.70 14.60
N THR A 27 7.09 -2.68 13.85
CA THR A 27 6.39 -1.39 13.64
C THR A 27 5.11 -1.51 12.81
N THR A 28 4.69 -2.73 12.49
CA THR A 28 3.43 -3.08 11.81
C THR A 28 2.24 -3.20 12.77
N THR A 29 2.49 -3.03 14.06
CA THR A 29 1.46 -3.12 15.09
C THR A 29 0.93 -1.74 15.43
N GLY A 30 -0.30 -1.71 15.95
CA GLY A 30 -0.85 -0.54 16.63
C GLY A 30 -0.72 -0.69 18.14
N SER A 31 -1.15 0.32 18.88
CA SER A 31 -1.30 0.25 20.33
C SER A 31 -2.73 0.57 20.73
N LEU A 32 -3.19 0.00 21.84
CA LEU A 32 -4.49 0.31 22.43
C LEU A 32 -4.28 0.81 23.85
N ASN A 33 -4.68 2.05 24.09
CA ASN A 33 -4.57 2.69 25.39
C ASN A 33 -5.97 3.02 25.89
N GLY A 34 -6.17 3.01 27.20
CA GLY A 34 -7.46 3.38 27.74
C GLY A 34 -7.44 3.71 29.21
N ILE A 35 -8.59 4.18 29.69
CA ILE A 35 -8.83 4.50 31.10
C ILE A 35 -10.14 3.85 31.51
N VAL A 36 -10.17 3.31 32.72
CA VAL A 36 -11.35 2.71 33.35
C VAL A 36 -11.87 3.63 34.44
N ASN A 37 -13.14 4.02 34.33
CA ASN A 37 -13.82 4.91 35.27
C ASN A 37 -15.05 4.24 35.90
N ASP A 38 -15.42 4.65 37.10
CA ASP A 38 -16.68 4.29 37.76
C ASP A 38 -17.84 5.21 37.29
N PRO A 39 -19.11 4.94 37.68
CA PRO A 39 -20.26 5.79 37.35
C PRO A 39 -20.17 7.22 37.90
N ASN A 40 -19.36 7.45 38.93
CA ASN A 40 -19.13 8.76 39.54
C ASN A 40 -17.96 9.52 38.88
N GLY A 41 -17.31 8.94 37.87
CA GLY A 41 -16.15 9.51 37.18
C GLY A 41 -14.81 9.29 37.89
N ALA A 42 -14.76 8.49 38.95
CA ALA A 42 -13.54 8.11 39.64
C ALA A 42 -12.77 7.02 38.86
N ILE A 43 -11.45 7.08 38.90
CA ILE A 43 -10.57 6.08 38.26
C ILE A 43 -10.60 4.74 39.02
N VAL A 44 -10.58 3.64 38.28
CA VAL A 44 -10.58 2.28 38.85
C VAL A 44 -9.23 1.62 38.65
N ALA A 45 -8.45 1.49 39.73
CA ALA A 45 -7.15 0.81 39.73
C ALA A 45 -7.30 -0.70 39.98
N GLY A 46 -6.36 -1.50 39.47
CA GLY A 46 -6.36 -2.97 39.63
C GLY A 46 -7.50 -3.71 38.92
N ALA A 47 -8.20 -3.09 37.97
CA ALA A 47 -9.15 -3.77 37.11
C ALA A 47 -8.40 -4.66 36.09
N THR A 48 -8.94 -5.84 35.84
CA THR A 48 -8.42 -6.78 34.86
C THR A 48 -9.01 -6.47 33.49
N VAL A 49 -8.17 -6.14 32.52
CA VAL A 49 -8.58 -5.80 31.15
C VAL A 49 -8.14 -6.91 30.21
N THR A 50 -9.09 -7.57 29.55
CA THR A 50 -8.84 -8.61 28.55
C THR A 50 -9.22 -8.09 27.17
N LEU A 51 -8.22 -7.99 26.30
CA LEU A 51 -8.33 -7.69 24.88
C LEU A 51 -8.47 -8.98 24.09
N LYS A 52 -9.52 -9.09 23.26
CA LYS A 52 -9.78 -10.26 22.43
C LYS A 52 -9.89 -9.87 20.95
N ASN A 53 -9.10 -10.51 20.10
CA ASN A 53 -9.23 -10.36 18.65
C ASN A 53 -10.50 -11.07 18.17
N SER A 54 -11.36 -10.35 17.45
CA SER A 54 -12.67 -10.87 17.02
C SER A 54 -12.57 -11.89 15.88
N GLU A 55 -11.48 -11.88 15.12
CA GLU A 55 -11.27 -12.75 13.94
C GLU A 55 -10.47 -14.01 14.29
N THR A 56 -9.50 -13.89 15.21
CA THR A 56 -8.60 -14.98 15.60
C THR A 56 -8.90 -15.54 16.99
N GLY A 57 -9.74 -14.89 17.79
CA GLY A 57 -10.03 -15.32 19.16
C GLY A 57 -8.86 -15.18 20.14
N ALA A 58 -7.72 -14.65 19.70
CA ALA A 58 -6.54 -14.46 20.55
C ALA A 58 -6.82 -13.46 21.67
N GLU A 59 -6.44 -13.81 22.89
CA GLU A 59 -6.69 -13.00 24.09
C GLU A 59 -5.39 -12.54 24.74
N ARG A 60 -5.36 -11.28 25.19
CA ARG A 60 -4.28 -10.70 25.99
C ARG A 60 -4.87 -9.99 27.17
N GLN A 61 -4.19 -10.08 28.31
CA GLN A 61 -4.67 -9.51 29.56
C GLN A 61 -3.63 -8.57 30.16
N VAL A 62 -4.10 -7.43 30.63
CA VAL A 62 -3.33 -6.45 31.41
C VAL A 62 -4.15 -6.01 32.62
N THR A 63 -3.50 -5.36 33.58
CA THR A 63 -4.18 -4.77 34.74
C THR A 63 -4.04 -3.26 34.70
N THR A 64 -5.06 -2.53 35.14
CA THR A 64 -5.01 -1.07 35.18
C THR A 64 -4.05 -0.58 36.27
N ASP A 65 -3.32 0.48 35.97
CA ASP A 65 -2.40 1.13 36.89
C ASP A 65 -3.09 1.96 37.99
N SER A 66 -2.30 2.66 38.80
CA SER A 66 -2.79 3.54 39.88
C SER A 66 -3.63 4.73 39.42
N GLN A 67 -3.57 5.07 38.13
CA GLN A 67 -4.36 6.13 37.50
C GLN A 67 -5.57 5.56 36.74
N GLY A 68 -5.85 4.25 36.87
CA GLY A 68 -6.92 3.56 36.12
C GLY A 68 -6.61 3.37 34.64
N GLY A 69 -5.38 3.65 34.20
CA GLY A 69 -4.92 3.52 32.83
C GLY A 69 -4.50 2.09 32.50
N PHE A 70 -4.64 1.71 31.23
CA PHE A 70 -4.09 0.46 30.69
C PHE A 70 -3.53 0.68 29.29
N VAL A 71 -2.55 -0.15 28.91
CA VAL A 71 -1.86 -0.07 27.63
C VAL A 71 -1.59 -1.48 27.09
N PHE A 72 -1.87 -1.66 25.80
CA PHE A 72 -1.40 -2.77 24.99
C PHE A 72 -0.50 -2.21 23.88
N ASP A 73 0.82 -2.35 24.01
CA ASP A 73 1.77 -1.68 23.10
C ASP A 73 1.88 -2.30 21.71
N VAL A 74 1.71 -3.62 21.59
CA VAL A 74 1.98 -4.38 20.36
C VAL A 74 0.73 -5.16 19.98
N VAL A 75 -0.22 -4.52 19.31
CA VAL A 75 -1.49 -5.13 18.91
C VAL A 75 -1.57 -5.20 17.40
N ASP A 76 -1.81 -6.40 16.86
CA ASP A 76 -1.98 -6.57 15.42
C ASP A 76 -3.19 -5.75 14.93
N PRO A 77 -3.14 -5.15 13.74
CA PRO A 77 -4.28 -4.42 13.19
C PRO A 77 -5.50 -5.33 13.04
N GLY A 78 -6.68 -4.82 13.37
CA GLY A 78 -7.91 -5.60 13.30
C GLY A 78 -9.03 -5.11 14.23
N ARG A 79 -10.07 -5.94 14.37
CA ARG A 79 -11.22 -5.66 15.24
C ARG A 79 -11.12 -6.44 16.54
N TYR A 80 -11.34 -5.74 17.64
CA TYR A 80 -11.19 -6.26 18.99
C TYR A 80 -12.43 -6.01 19.84
N SER A 81 -12.59 -6.88 20.83
CA SER A 81 -13.42 -6.60 22.01
C SER A 81 -12.54 -6.44 23.23
N VAL A 82 -12.90 -5.49 24.10
CA VAL A 82 -12.20 -5.22 25.35
C VAL A 82 -13.17 -5.52 26.48
N SER A 83 -12.80 -6.42 27.36
CA SER A 83 -13.59 -6.75 28.55
C SER A 83 -12.86 -6.32 29.81
N VAL A 84 -13.57 -5.68 30.72
CA VAL A 84 -13.02 -5.17 31.97
C VAL A 84 -13.77 -5.80 33.14
N GLU A 85 -13.00 -6.32 34.10
CA GLU A 85 -13.50 -6.94 35.31
C GLU A 85 -12.83 -6.31 36.54
N ALA A 86 -13.63 -5.82 37.47
CA ALA A 86 -13.16 -5.26 38.74
C ALA A 86 -14.09 -5.70 39.88
N ARG A 87 -13.56 -5.88 41.09
CA ARG A 87 -14.39 -6.28 42.25
C ARG A 87 -15.40 -5.18 42.58
N GLY A 88 -16.67 -5.56 42.75
CA GLY A 88 -17.77 -4.63 43.05
C GLY A 88 -18.43 -4.00 41.83
N PHE A 89 -17.97 -4.35 40.62
CA PHE A 89 -18.52 -3.88 39.35
C PHE A 89 -19.00 -5.05 38.49
N LYS A 90 -19.94 -4.75 37.60
CA LYS A 90 -20.34 -5.66 36.52
C LYS A 90 -19.20 -5.80 35.51
N LYS A 91 -19.14 -6.95 34.83
CA LYS A 91 -18.22 -7.13 33.70
C LYS A 91 -18.69 -6.26 32.54
N THR A 92 -17.87 -5.29 32.11
CA THR A 92 -18.18 -4.47 30.94
C THR A 92 -17.46 -5.02 29.72
N VAL A 93 -18.16 -5.17 28.60
CA VAL A 93 -17.60 -5.59 27.31
C VAL A 93 -17.81 -4.48 26.29
N ALA A 94 -16.72 -3.87 25.85
CA ALA A 94 -16.66 -2.94 24.73
C ALA A 94 -16.44 -3.72 23.43
N LEU A 95 -17.37 -3.59 22.48
CA LEU A 95 -17.29 -4.25 21.17
C LEU A 95 -16.79 -3.30 20.07
N ASN A 96 -16.30 -3.89 18.97
CA ASN A 96 -15.95 -3.21 17.73
C ASN A 96 -14.83 -2.15 17.83
N ILE A 97 -13.86 -2.35 18.73
CA ILE A 97 -12.68 -1.49 18.82
C ILE A 97 -11.76 -1.80 17.63
N VAL A 98 -11.44 -0.78 16.83
CA VAL A 98 -10.57 -0.94 15.65
C VAL A 98 -9.15 -0.51 16.03
N VAL A 99 -8.18 -1.39 15.84
CA VAL A 99 -6.76 -1.05 15.96
C VAL A 99 -6.17 -1.00 14.56
N GLU A 100 -5.50 0.11 14.25
CA GLU A 100 -4.88 0.40 12.95
C GLU A 100 -3.35 0.46 13.09
N VAL A 101 -2.63 0.19 12.01
CA VAL A 101 -1.16 0.19 11.92
C VAL A 101 -0.61 1.56 12.26
N SER A 102 0.38 1.60 13.17
CA SER A 102 1.09 2.82 13.54
C SER A 102 0.21 3.96 14.06
N LYS A 103 -1.03 3.66 14.47
CA LYS A 103 -1.97 4.63 15.04
C LYS A 103 -2.43 4.14 16.42
N PRO A 104 -2.12 4.88 17.50
CA PRO A 104 -2.61 4.53 18.82
C PRO A 104 -4.13 4.70 18.88
N ALA A 105 -4.85 3.64 19.23
CA ALA A 105 -6.27 3.66 19.53
C ALA A 105 -6.49 4.02 21.00
N ARG A 106 -7.51 4.83 21.29
CA ARG A 106 -7.91 5.16 22.66
C ARG A 106 -9.36 4.77 22.93
N VAL A 107 -9.58 4.15 24.09
CA VAL A 107 -10.92 3.78 24.57
C VAL A 107 -11.09 4.18 26.04
N THR A 108 -12.23 4.77 26.36
CA THR A 108 -12.63 5.01 27.75
C THR A 108 -13.75 4.06 28.10
N ILE A 109 -13.60 3.31 29.19
CA ILE A 109 -14.54 2.27 29.61
C ILE A 109 -15.13 2.66 30.96
N GLY A 110 -16.44 2.94 30.97
CA GLY A 110 -17.21 3.11 32.19
C GLY A 110 -17.65 1.77 32.75
N LEU A 111 -17.43 1.54 34.04
CA LEU A 111 -17.96 0.40 34.77
C LEU A 111 -19.30 0.75 35.41
N GLU A 112 -20.18 -0.24 35.50
CA GLU A 112 -21.43 -0.14 36.27
C GLU A 112 -21.32 -0.93 37.58
N LEU A 113 -21.90 -0.41 38.65
CA LEU A 113 -21.94 -1.10 39.94
C LEU A 113 -22.80 -2.36 39.84
N GLY A 114 -22.32 -3.47 40.40
CA GLY A 114 -23.05 -4.73 40.43
C GLY A 114 -22.15 -5.94 40.69
N ALA A 115 -22.74 -7.13 40.62
CA ALA A 115 -21.97 -8.37 40.76
C ALA A 115 -21.20 -8.68 39.47
N VAL A 116 -19.98 -9.24 39.62
CA VAL A 116 -19.09 -9.61 38.49
C VAL A 116 -19.75 -10.59 37.50
N ASN A 117 -20.76 -11.34 37.94
CA ASN A 117 -21.50 -12.29 37.11
C ASN A 117 -22.49 -11.63 36.15
N GLU A 118 -22.78 -10.34 36.29
CA GLU A 118 -23.61 -9.59 35.35
C GLU A 118 -22.72 -8.94 34.29
N THR A 119 -23.09 -9.10 33.00
CA THR A 119 -22.33 -8.55 31.86
C THR A 119 -23.09 -7.39 31.23
N VAL A 120 -22.41 -6.27 31.04
CA VAL A 120 -22.92 -5.10 30.32
C VAL A 120 -22.16 -4.96 29.01
N THR A 121 -22.87 -5.06 27.89
CA THR A 121 -22.27 -4.84 26.56
C THR A 121 -22.46 -3.38 26.18
N VAL A 122 -21.36 -2.63 26.11
CA VAL A 122 -21.38 -1.22 25.72
C VAL A 122 -20.77 -1.09 24.33
N THR A 123 -21.43 -0.33 23.46
CA THR A 123 -20.78 0.14 22.23
C THR A 123 -19.88 1.29 22.63
N ALA A 124 -18.65 1.00 23.05
CA ALA A 124 -17.72 2.04 23.48
C ALA A 124 -17.42 2.98 22.30
N SER A 125 -17.43 4.28 22.56
CA SER A 125 -17.01 5.28 21.59
C SER A 125 -15.49 5.32 21.55
N GLN A 126 -14.89 4.77 20.49
CA GLN A 126 -13.47 4.96 20.22
C GLN A 126 -13.21 6.44 19.93
N ASP A 127 -12.21 7.03 20.57
CA ASP A 127 -11.86 8.42 20.31
C ASP A 127 -11.42 8.58 18.85
N VAL A 128 -12.14 9.43 18.10
CA VAL A 128 -11.87 9.67 16.68
C VAL A 128 -10.61 10.53 16.49
N ILE A 129 -10.25 11.33 17.49
CA ILE A 129 -9.14 12.28 17.44
C ILE A 129 -7.95 11.73 18.22
N ASN A 130 -6.82 11.58 17.53
CA ASN A 130 -5.55 11.26 18.15
C ASN A 130 -4.93 12.55 18.74
N THR A 131 -4.83 12.62 20.08
CA THR A 131 -4.18 13.73 20.81
C THR A 131 -2.82 13.34 21.39
N THR A 132 -2.37 12.10 21.18
CA THR A 132 -1.16 11.53 21.80
C THR A 132 0.07 11.61 20.90
N SER A 133 -0.12 11.82 19.59
CA SER A 133 0.98 11.91 18.64
C SER A 133 0.89 13.17 17.77
N PRO A 134 2.01 13.87 17.53
CA PRO A 134 2.08 14.97 16.56
C PRO A 134 2.08 14.49 15.09
N ASN A 135 2.01 13.17 14.85
CA ASN A 135 2.13 12.58 13.53
C ASN A 135 0.83 12.68 12.72
N LEU A 136 0.95 12.98 11.42
CA LEU A 136 -0.15 12.85 10.48
C LEU A 136 -0.11 11.47 9.84
N THR A 137 -0.85 10.53 10.42
CA THR A 137 -0.98 9.16 9.91
C THR A 137 -2.33 9.00 9.23
N ASN A 138 -2.32 8.68 7.94
CA ASN A 138 -3.52 8.25 7.23
C ASN A 138 -3.46 6.74 7.04
N VAL A 139 -4.57 6.08 7.35
CA VAL A 139 -4.73 4.63 7.24
C VAL A 139 -5.75 4.36 6.15
N ILE A 140 -5.35 3.52 5.20
CA ILE A 140 -6.18 3.05 4.11
C ILE A 140 -6.47 1.58 4.36
N ASN A 141 -7.72 1.30 4.70
CA ASN A 141 -8.14 -0.05 5.08
C ASN A 141 -8.35 -0.95 3.85
N THR A 142 -8.49 -2.25 4.09
CA THR A 142 -8.68 -3.26 3.03
C THR A 142 -9.81 -2.90 2.06
N ARG A 143 -10.91 -2.35 2.58
CA ARG A 143 -12.06 -1.99 1.76
C ARG A 143 -11.72 -0.86 0.80
N GLN A 144 -11.06 0.19 1.27
CA GLN A 144 -10.62 1.28 0.40
C GLN A 144 -9.57 0.80 -0.61
N VAL A 145 -8.68 -0.10 -0.21
CA VAL A 145 -7.70 -0.73 -1.12
C VAL A 145 -8.37 -1.47 -2.28
N VAL A 146 -9.51 -2.12 -2.04
CA VAL A 146 -10.24 -2.90 -3.05
C VAL A 146 -11.27 -2.07 -3.82
N ASP A 147 -11.99 -1.16 -3.15
CA ASP A 147 -13.09 -0.39 -3.72
C ASP A 147 -12.59 0.80 -4.57
N LEU A 148 -11.38 1.30 -4.31
CA LEU A 148 -10.82 2.42 -5.09
C LEU A 148 -10.27 1.93 -6.44
N PRO A 149 -10.58 2.64 -7.54
CA PRO A 149 -10.13 2.25 -8.87
C PRO A 149 -8.62 2.45 -8.99
N LEU A 150 -7.87 1.35 -8.91
CA LEU A 150 -6.43 1.32 -9.07
C LEU A 150 -6.05 0.65 -10.38
N GLY A 151 -5.47 1.43 -11.30
CA GLY A 151 -5.12 0.98 -12.64
C GLY A 151 -4.12 -0.18 -12.64
N ASN A 152 -3.08 -0.08 -11.79
CA ASN A 152 -1.99 -1.06 -11.73
C ASN A 152 -2.11 -2.05 -10.56
N ARG A 153 -3.25 -2.08 -9.86
CA ARG A 153 -3.50 -2.92 -8.67
C ARG A 153 -2.43 -2.81 -7.57
N ASN A 154 -1.80 -1.64 -7.49
CA ASN A 154 -0.77 -1.35 -6.51
C ASN A 154 -1.35 -0.44 -5.41
N PRO A 155 -1.50 -0.92 -4.16
CA PRO A 155 -2.09 -0.14 -3.08
C PRO A 155 -1.27 1.11 -2.74
N VAL A 156 0.03 1.12 -3.05
CA VAL A 156 0.92 2.26 -2.77
C VAL A 156 0.54 3.50 -3.61
N GLU A 157 -0.19 3.34 -4.72
CA GLU A 157 -0.72 4.47 -5.50
C GLU A 157 -1.73 5.31 -4.71
N LEU A 158 -2.39 4.73 -3.70
CA LEU A 158 -3.31 5.45 -2.83
C LEU A 158 -2.60 6.47 -1.92
N ALA A 159 -1.27 6.44 -1.87
CA ALA A 159 -0.47 7.51 -1.26
C ALA A 159 -0.77 8.88 -1.85
N ALA A 160 -1.14 8.95 -3.14
CA ALA A 160 -1.50 10.21 -3.78
C ALA A 160 -2.71 10.90 -3.12
N LEU A 161 -3.53 10.18 -2.36
CA LEU A 161 -4.72 10.73 -1.70
C LEU A 161 -4.41 11.42 -0.36
N GLN A 162 -3.19 11.27 0.17
CA GLN A 162 -2.82 11.89 1.43
C GLN A 162 -2.37 13.34 1.25
N ALA A 163 -2.85 14.20 2.14
CA ALA A 163 -2.41 15.59 2.23
C ALA A 163 -0.88 15.69 2.44
N GLY A 164 -0.26 16.60 1.71
CA GLY A 164 1.19 16.80 1.72
C GLY A 164 1.96 15.94 0.72
N ILE A 165 1.30 15.03 -0.01
CA ILE A 165 1.92 14.30 -1.13
C ILE A 165 1.60 15.01 -2.44
N ALA A 166 2.63 15.44 -3.16
CA ALA A 166 2.51 16.07 -4.47
C ALA A 166 3.10 15.17 -5.55
N VAL A 167 2.24 14.66 -6.45
CA VAL A 167 2.61 13.78 -7.55
C VAL A 167 3.00 14.59 -8.78
N ILE A 168 4.17 14.30 -9.36
CA ILE A 168 4.59 14.89 -10.64
C ILE A 168 4.13 13.96 -11.76
N GLY A 169 3.23 14.43 -12.63
CA GLY A 169 2.64 13.61 -13.69
C GLY A 169 1.59 12.64 -13.13
N THR A 170 1.65 11.37 -13.57
CA THR A 170 0.66 10.34 -13.20
C THR A 170 1.24 9.22 -12.32
N ASP A 171 2.53 9.24 -12.03
CA ASP A 171 3.21 8.17 -11.30
C ASP A 171 3.58 8.62 -9.88
N THR A 172 3.05 7.94 -8.86
CA THR A 172 3.37 8.21 -7.45
C THR A 172 4.83 8.00 -7.13
N ARG A 173 5.58 7.27 -7.96
CA ARG A 173 7.05 7.17 -7.83
C ARG A 173 7.76 8.50 -7.99
N GLY A 174 7.17 9.43 -8.71
CA GLY A 174 7.66 10.81 -8.87
C GLY A 174 7.24 11.75 -7.73
N ALA A 175 6.50 11.26 -6.74
CA ALA A 175 5.88 12.13 -5.75
C ALA A 175 6.87 12.66 -4.69
N SER A 176 6.68 13.91 -4.30
CA SER A 176 7.33 14.53 -3.15
C SER A 176 6.42 14.51 -1.93
N VAL A 177 7.00 14.39 -0.74
CA VAL A 177 6.27 14.44 0.53
C VAL A 177 6.69 15.69 1.27
N SER A 178 5.75 16.61 1.53
CA SER A 178 5.99 17.89 2.20
C SER A 178 7.14 18.69 1.58
N GLY A 179 7.31 18.63 0.26
CA GLY A 179 8.37 19.31 -0.48
C GLY A 179 9.77 18.65 -0.38
N LEU A 180 9.89 17.50 0.27
CA LEU A 180 11.15 16.78 0.40
C LEU A 180 11.51 15.99 -0.87
N ARG A 181 12.80 15.64 -0.98
CA ARG A 181 13.30 14.78 -2.06
C ARG A 181 12.53 13.45 -2.09
N GLN A 182 12.25 12.93 -3.28
CA GLN A 182 11.55 11.64 -3.49
C GLN A 182 12.14 10.48 -2.66
N THR A 183 13.45 10.49 -2.42
CA THR A 183 14.16 9.48 -1.63
C THR A 183 13.94 9.57 -0.12
N ALA A 184 13.22 10.58 0.37
CA ALA A 184 12.92 10.78 1.78
C ALA A 184 11.75 9.91 2.27
N VAL A 185 11.17 9.05 1.42
CA VAL A 185 10.10 8.11 1.81
C VAL A 185 10.70 6.75 2.13
N ASN A 186 10.35 6.15 3.25
CA ASN A 186 10.70 4.77 3.58
C ASN A 186 9.45 3.90 3.51
N LEU A 187 9.53 2.80 2.77
CA LEU A 187 8.46 1.85 2.60
C LEU A 187 8.86 0.51 3.21
N THR A 188 8.07 0.05 4.16
CA THR A 188 8.19 -1.27 4.76
C THR A 188 6.97 -2.12 4.42
N GLN A 189 7.20 -3.42 4.25
CA GLN A 189 6.16 -4.42 4.14
C GLN A 189 6.37 -5.39 5.29
N ASP A 190 5.34 -5.55 6.13
CA ASP A 190 5.40 -6.34 7.35
C ASP A 190 6.64 -5.98 8.20
N GLY A 191 7.00 -4.69 8.25
CA GLY A 191 8.11 -4.16 9.04
C GLY A 191 9.49 -4.35 8.41
N ILE A 192 9.56 -5.11 7.31
CA ILE A 192 10.79 -5.32 6.54
C ILE A 192 10.87 -4.24 5.48
N ASN A 193 12.05 -3.63 5.31
CA ASN A 193 12.25 -2.65 4.25
C ASN A 193 12.00 -3.30 2.88
N ALA A 194 11.06 -2.74 2.12
CA ALA A 194 10.67 -3.25 0.81
C ALA A 194 11.22 -2.38 -0.34
N MET A 195 12.21 -1.53 -0.07
CA MET A 195 12.80 -0.62 -1.06
C MET A 195 14.20 -1.04 -1.48
N ASP A 196 14.63 -0.59 -2.65
CA ASP A 196 16.05 -0.58 -3.01
C ASP A 196 16.72 0.61 -2.33
N ASN A 197 17.60 0.33 -1.36
CA ASN A 197 18.36 1.36 -0.65
C ASN A 197 19.70 1.69 -1.32
N PHE A 198 20.15 0.91 -2.31
CA PHE A 198 21.41 1.14 -3.01
C PHE A 198 21.21 2.14 -4.16
N VAL A 199 20.15 1.97 -4.97
CA VAL A 199 19.82 2.86 -6.10
C VAL A 199 18.47 3.53 -5.87
N LYS A 200 18.36 4.29 -4.78
CA LYS A 200 17.12 5.01 -4.46
C LYS A 200 16.99 6.25 -5.34
N THR A 201 16.17 6.16 -6.38
CA THR A 201 15.93 7.25 -7.36
C THR A 201 14.50 7.75 -7.36
N SER A 202 13.57 7.02 -6.76
CA SER A 202 12.15 7.33 -6.71
C SER A 202 11.57 7.28 -5.30
N SER A 203 10.35 7.79 -5.19
CA SER A 203 9.47 7.67 -4.03
C SER A 203 8.57 6.43 -4.18
N PHE A 204 7.87 6.03 -3.11
CA PHE A 204 6.74 5.08 -3.15
C PHE A 204 6.91 3.81 -4.03
N PHE A 205 8.13 3.27 -4.11
CA PHE A 205 8.44 2.07 -4.88
C PHE A 205 8.78 0.91 -3.96
N ALA A 206 8.06 -0.21 -4.11
CA ALA A 206 8.33 -1.46 -3.42
C ALA A 206 8.88 -2.51 -4.39
N ILE A 207 9.98 -3.17 -4.02
CA ILE A 207 10.56 -4.31 -4.76
C ILE A 207 9.58 -5.49 -4.76
N THR A 208 8.84 -5.67 -3.67
CA THR A 208 7.95 -6.81 -3.42
C THR A 208 6.61 -6.76 -4.15
N THR A 209 6.38 -5.76 -5.02
CA THR A 209 5.13 -5.57 -5.82
C THR A 209 3.86 -5.98 -5.05
N PRO A 210 3.47 -5.22 -4.00
CA PRO A 210 2.29 -5.54 -3.22
C PRO A 210 1.04 -5.51 -4.10
N SER A 211 0.11 -6.44 -3.86
CA SER A 211 -1.17 -6.53 -4.56
C SER A 211 -2.32 -6.13 -3.65
N LEU A 212 -3.45 -5.74 -4.24
CA LEU A 212 -4.66 -5.38 -3.49
C LEU A 212 -5.19 -6.54 -2.63
N ASN A 213 -5.10 -7.76 -3.16
CA ASN A 213 -5.65 -8.93 -2.49
C ASN A 213 -4.80 -9.40 -1.31
N SER A 214 -3.47 -9.21 -1.35
CA SER A 214 -2.58 -9.59 -0.25
C SER A 214 -2.44 -8.51 0.84
N THR A 215 -2.88 -7.28 0.57
CA THR A 215 -2.75 -6.16 1.51
C THR A 215 -3.95 -6.06 2.44
N ALA A 216 -3.70 -6.10 3.76
CA ALA A 216 -4.72 -5.85 4.78
C ALA A 216 -4.88 -4.34 5.01
N GLU A 217 -3.77 -3.67 5.25
CA GLU A 217 -3.77 -2.26 5.59
C GLU A 217 -2.54 -1.58 5.00
N PHE A 218 -2.72 -0.31 4.67
CA PHE A 218 -1.67 0.56 4.21
C PHE A 218 -1.73 1.86 4.99
N SER A 219 -0.67 2.18 5.73
CA SER A 219 -0.58 3.44 6.45
C SER A 219 0.57 4.28 5.94
N ILE A 220 0.35 5.58 5.93
CA ILE A 220 1.38 6.55 5.60
C ILE A 220 1.41 7.60 6.69
N THR A 221 2.57 7.75 7.28
CA THR A 221 2.86 8.75 8.29
C THR A 221 3.76 9.82 7.69
N THR A 222 3.30 11.07 7.71
CA THR A 222 4.07 12.25 7.28
C THR A 222 4.29 13.19 8.47
N GLY A 223 5.42 13.92 8.46
CA GLY A 223 5.78 14.87 9.51
C GLY A 223 7.00 14.43 10.33
N THR A 224 7.04 14.80 11.61
CA THR A 224 8.13 14.45 12.53
C THR A 224 8.05 12.98 12.91
N VAL A 225 8.56 12.11 12.03
CA VAL A 225 8.71 10.67 12.30
C VAL A 225 9.46 10.44 13.61
N GLY A 226 8.91 9.56 14.46
CA GLY A 226 9.45 9.23 15.76
C GLY A 226 10.81 8.51 15.67
N SER A 227 11.51 8.39 16.80
CA SER A 227 12.81 7.68 16.86
C SER A 227 12.70 6.17 16.59
N ASP A 228 11.49 5.63 16.61
CA ASP A 228 11.14 4.26 16.22
C ASP A 228 11.23 4.04 14.69
N SER A 229 11.23 5.12 13.92
CA SER A 229 11.24 5.13 12.47
C SER A 229 12.68 5.19 11.95
N GLY A 230 13.10 4.16 11.22
CA GLY A 230 14.51 4.00 10.87
C GLY A 230 15.07 5.01 9.86
N ARG A 231 14.34 5.32 8.78
CA ARG A 231 14.85 6.12 7.64
C ARG A 231 13.79 6.99 7.01
N GLY A 232 14.15 8.17 6.50
CA GLY A 232 13.25 9.02 5.73
C GLY A 232 12.24 9.79 6.59
N ALA A 233 11.70 10.87 6.05
CA ALA A 233 10.75 11.78 6.70
C ALA A 233 9.28 11.38 6.50
N ALA A 234 9.03 10.37 5.67
CA ALA A 234 7.72 9.76 5.51
C ALA A 234 7.86 8.24 5.67
N GLN A 235 7.03 7.65 6.52
CA GLN A 235 6.96 6.20 6.68
C GLN A 235 5.73 5.68 5.95
N VAL A 236 5.91 4.61 5.21
CA VAL A 236 4.86 3.88 4.54
C VAL A 236 4.93 2.45 5.05
N ASN A 237 3.88 1.99 5.71
CA ASN A 237 3.80 0.65 6.25
C ASN A 237 2.68 -0.10 5.54
N LEU A 238 3.06 -1.19 4.88
CA LEU A 238 2.14 -2.11 4.26
C LEU A 238 2.06 -3.38 5.11
N VAL A 239 0.85 -3.77 5.50
CA VAL A 239 0.61 -5.00 6.26
C VAL A 239 -0.14 -5.99 5.39
N THR A 240 0.38 -7.21 5.31
CA THR A 240 -0.26 -8.29 4.56
C THR A 240 -1.39 -8.93 5.36
N LYS A 241 -2.36 -9.53 4.66
CA LYS A 241 -3.46 -10.25 5.30
C LYS A 241 -2.96 -11.49 6.04
N GLY A 242 -3.47 -11.67 7.25
CA GLY A 242 -3.38 -12.91 8.01
C GLY A 242 -4.54 -13.86 7.71
N GLY A 243 -4.45 -15.08 8.24
CA GLY A 243 -5.60 -16.00 8.27
C GLY A 243 -6.50 -15.74 9.47
N THR A 244 -7.74 -16.21 9.39
CA THR A 244 -8.74 -16.05 10.46
C THR A 244 -9.31 -17.40 10.89
N ASN A 245 -10.22 -17.41 11.88
CA ASN A 245 -10.88 -18.63 12.34
C ASN A 245 -11.83 -19.28 11.33
N ASP A 246 -12.21 -18.53 10.29
CA ASP A 246 -13.11 -19.00 9.25
C ASP A 246 -12.39 -19.01 7.90
N PHE A 247 -12.78 -19.95 7.05
CA PHE A 247 -12.24 -19.98 5.70
C PHE A 247 -12.86 -18.85 4.88
N HIS A 248 -12.00 -18.02 4.29
CA HIS A 248 -12.40 -17.00 3.33
C HIS A 248 -11.37 -16.92 2.21
N GLY A 249 -11.80 -16.45 1.06
CA GLY A 249 -10.95 -16.29 -0.10
C GLY A 249 -11.73 -15.72 -1.26
N GLY A 250 -11.00 -15.36 -2.30
CA GLY A 250 -11.56 -14.80 -3.52
C GLY A 250 -10.70 -15.14 -4.72
N ALA A 251 -11.29 -15.06 -5.91
CA ALA A 251 -10.57 -15.07 -7.17
C ALA A 251 -10.92 -13.79 -7.93
N PHE A 252 -9.98 -13.29 -8.72
CA PHE A 252 -10.19 -12.07 -9.50
C PHE A 252 -9.59 -12.19 -10.89
N LEU A 253 -10.15 -11.39 -11.79
CA LEU A 253 -9.66 -11.15 -13.14
C LEU A 253 -9.86 -9.66 -13.46
N GLN A 254 -8.78 -8.96 -13.76
CA GLN A 254 -8.80 -7.58 -14.24
C GLN A 254 -8.10 -7.53 -15.61
N VAL A 255 -8.85 -7.05 -16.60
CA VAL A 255 -8.41 -6.98 -18.00
C VAL A 255 -8.42 -5.52 -18.42
N LEU A 256 -7.28 -5.05 -18.88
CA LEU A 256 -7.15 -3.80 -19.62
C LEU A 256 -6.72 -4.15 -21.04
N ASN A 257 -7.44 -3.64 -22.02
CA ASN A 257 -7.21 -3.92 -23.43
C ASN A 257 -7.42 -2.64 -24.24
N GLU A 258 -6.50 -2.36 -25.17
CA GLU A 258 -6.57 -1.19 -26.05
C GLU A 258 -7.87 -1.11 -26.85
N SER A 259 -8.52 -2.25 -27.13
CA SER A 259 -9.77 -2.31 -27.88
C SER A 259 -10.92 -1.56 -27.21
N TYR A 260 -10.85 -1.33 -25.90
CA TYR A 260 -11.86 -0.62 -25.12
C TYR A 260 -11.53 0.86 -24.91
N ASN A 261 -10.35 1.30 -25.33
CA ASN A 261 -9.86 2.66 -25.07
C ASN A 261 -10.16 3.58 -26.26
N ALA A 262 -10.35 4.87 -25.97
CA ALA A 262 -10.33 5.90 -27.00
C ALA A 262 -8.89 6.22 -27.43
N ASN A 263 -8.69 6.58 -28.69
CA ASN A 263 -7.39 7.05 -29.18
C ASN A 263 -7.12 8.50 -28.71
N THR A 264 -5.85 8.87 -28.61
CA THR A 264 -5.48 10.25 -28.25
C THR A 264 -5.72 11.20 -29.42
N PHE A 265 -5.95 12.49 -29.13
CA PHE A 265 -6.12 13.53 -30.15
C PHE A 265 -4.98 13.53 -31.17
N PHE A 266 -3.73 13.50 -30.72
CA PHE A 266 -2.56 13.55 -31.59
C PHE A 266 -2.39 12.28 -32.43
N ASN A 267 -2.77 11.11 -31.91
CA ASN A 267 -2.75 9.89 -32.70
C ASN A 267 -3.81 9.95 -33.82
N ASN A 268 -5.02 10.42 -33.51
CA ASN A 268 -6.06 10.62 -34.53
C ASN A 268 -5.63 11.64 -35.59
N PHE A 269 -5.04 12.77 -35.17
CA PHE A 269 -4.50 13.78 -36.08
C PHE A 269 -3.43 13.22 -37.01
N ASN A 270 -2.53 12.36 -36.50
CA ASN A 270 -1.44 11.76 -37.27
C ASN A 270 -1.83 10.43 -37.96
N GLY A 271 -3.11 10.03 -37.97
CA GLY A 271 -3.55 8.74 -38.51
C GLY A 271 -2.89 7.52 -37.86
N THR A 272 -2.41 7.66 -36.62
CA THR A 272 -1.71 6.62 -35.87
C THR A 272 -2.73 5.77 -35.09
N PRO A 273 -2.72 4.43 -35.24
CA PRO A 273 -3.64 3.58 -34.51
C PRO A 273 -3.33 3.58 -33.00
N ILE A 274 -4.31 3.16 -32.20
CA ILE A 274 -4.13 3.01 -30.76
C ILE A 274 -2.97 2.03 -30.50
N PRO A 275 -1.98 2.39 -29.67
CA PRO A 275 -0.89 1.48 -29.32
C PRO A 275 -1.43 0.24 -28.60
N LEU A 276 -0.87 -0.93 -28.92
CA LEU A 276 -1.21 -2.18 -28.25
C LEU A 276 -0.92 -2.05 -26.74
N LEU A 277 -1.92 -2.24 -25.90
CA LEU A 277 -1.78 -2.25 -24.45
C LEU A 277 -2.77 -3.26 -23.89
N ARG A 278 -2.25 -4.46 -23.62
CA ARG A 278 -3.02 -5.53 -22.98
C ARG A 278 -2.38 -5.91 -21.67
N GLN A 279 -3.11 -5.74 -20.59
CA GLN A 279 -2.71 -6.10 -19.24
C GLN A 279 -3.75 -7.03 -18.65
N HIS A 280 -3.33 -8.23 -18.27
CA HIS A 280 -4.18 -9.20 -17.59
C HIS A 280 -3.62 -9.45 -16.21
N TYR A 281 -4.41 -9.12 -15.19
CA TYR A 281 -4.19 -9.54 -13.82
C TYR A 281 -5.19 -10.63 -13.48
N TYR A 282 -4.72 -11.73 -12.94
CA TYR A 282 -5.59 -12.76 -12.40
C TYR A 282 -4.91 -13.44 -11.24
N GLY A 283 -5.74 -13.94 -10.33
CA GLY A 283 -5.23 -14.47 -9.09
C GLY A 283 -6.34 -14.96 -8.19
N PHE A 284 -5.90 -15.48 -7.05
CA PHE A 284 -6.77 -15.90 -5.99
C PHE A 284 -6.07 -15.76 -4.64
N ASP A 285 -6.88 -15.66 -3.60
CA ASP A 285 -6.43 -15.67 -2.22
C ASP A 285 -7.31 -16.60 -1.39
N ILE A 286 -6.73 -17.18 -0.36
CA ILE A 286 -7.42 -18.03 0.62
C ILE A 286 -6.73 -17.91 1.97
N GLY A 287 -7.53 -17.79 3.01
CA GLY A 287 -7.09 -17.81 4.40
C GLY A 287 -8.05 -18.61 5.27
N GLY A 288 -7.57 -19.01 6.44
CA GLY A 288 -8.36 -19.74 7.41
C GLY A 288 -7.51 -20.39 8.50
N PRO A 289 -8.12 -21.21 9.37
CA PRO A 289 -7.42 -21.92 10.42
C PRO A 289 -6.58 -23.06 9.84
N MET A 290 -5.38 -23.25 10.36
CA MET A 290 -4.50 -24.34 9.94
C MET A 290 -4.94 -25.65 10.62
N TYR A 291 -4.89 -26.76 9.86
CA TYR A 291 -5.20 -28.09 10.38
C TYR A 291 -3.93 -28.94 10.41
N PHE A 292 -3.63 -29.50 11.58
CA PHE A 292 -2.42 -30.29 11.77
C PHE A 292 -2.75 -31.79 11.83
N PRO A 293 -2.02 -32.65 11.10
CA PRO A 293 -2.17 -34.09 11.25
C PRO A 293 -1.71 -34.52 12.64
N LYS A 294 -2.48 -35.40 13.28
CA LYS A 294 -2.07 -36.09 14.51
C LYS A 294 -1.52 -37.48 14.17
N PHE A 295 -0.36 -37.82 14.71
CA PHE A 295 0.26 -39.14 14.52
C PHE A 295 0.22 -39.93 15.84
N GLY A 296 -0.76 -40.82 16.00
CA GLY A 296 -0.72 -41.87 17.03
C GLY A 296 -1.21 -41.51 18.44
N GLU A 297 -1.72 -40.30 18.68
CA GLU A 297 -2.17 -39.85 20.03
C GLU A 297 -3.62 -40.28 20.40
N GLY A 298 -4.32 -41.03 19.54
CA GLY A 298 -5.75 -41.33 19.70
C GLY A 298 -6.67 -40.12 19.45
N GLY A 299 -7.90 -40.38 19.01
CA GLY A 299 -8.88 -39.36 18.60
C GLY A 299 -8.83 -39.01 17.10
N PRO A 300 -9.47 -37.89 16.67
CA PRO A 300 -9.53 -37.50 15.27
C PRO A 300 -8.14 -37.33 14.65
N SER A 301 -7.95 -37.79 13.41
CA SER A 301 -6.68 -37.77 12.67
C SER A 301 -6.14 -36.35 12.39
N VAL A 302 -6.97 -35.33 12.60
CA VAL A 302 -6.66 -33.92 12.35
C VAL A 302 -7.01 -33.08 13.57
N LYS A 303 -6.06 -32.29 14.05
CA LYS A 303 -6.27 -31.27 15.09
C LYS A 303 -6.59 -29.93 14.42
N SER A 304 -7.73 -29.35 14.78
CA SER A 304 -8.06 -27.98 14.39
C SER A 304 -7.11 -26.99 15.07
N GLY A 305 -6.51 -26.10 14.29
CA GLY A 305 -5.73 -24.95 14.76
C GLY A 305 -6.56 -23.71 15.00
N LYS A 306 -7.91 -23.81 15.04
CA LYS A 306 -8.77 -22.68 15.44
C LYS A 306 -8.27 -22.06 16.75
N ASP A 307 -8.34 -20.73 16.78
CA ASP A 307 -7.87 -19.84 17.84
C ASP A 307 -6.37 -19.87 18.12
N LYS A 308 -5.57 -20.58 17.32
CA LYS A 308 -4.16 -20.86 17.62
C LYS A 308 -3.20 -20.73 16.45
N ALA A 309 -3.63 -21.15 15.26
CA ALA A 309 -2.78 -21.18 14.08
C ALA A 309 -3.61 -20.93 12.82
N PHE A 310 -3.12 -20.02 12.00
CA PHE A 310 -3.81 -19.52 10.82
C PHE A 310 -2.87 -19.56 9.62
N PHE A 311 -3.45 -19.63 8.42
CA PHE A 311 -2.70 -19.49 7.19
C PHE A 311 -3.38 -18.46 6.29
N PHE A 312 -2.58 -17.81 5.46
CA PHE A 312 -3.04 -17.01 4.35
C PHE A 312 -2.15 -17.27 3.15
N PHE A 313 -2.76 -17.38 1.98
CA PHE A 313 -2.08 -17.58 0.71
C PHE A 313 -2.69 -16.65 -0.33
N SER A 314 -1.84 -15.96 -1.09
CA SER A 314 -2.27 -15.13 -2.21
C SER A 314 -1.37 -15.38 -3.40
N TYR A 315 -1.99 -15.52 -4.57
CA TYR A 315 -1.32 -15.62 -5.85
C TYR A 315 -1.89 -14.60 -6.80
N GLU A 316 -1.02 -13.78 -7.38
CA GLU A 316 -1.36 -12.86 -8.46
C GLU A 316 -0.36 -13.04 -9.61
N LYS A 317 -0.89 -13.10 -10.83
CA LYS A 317 -0.11 -13.11 -12.05
C LYS A 317 -0.47 -11.91 -12.90
N PHE A 318 0.57 -11.20 -13.32
CA PHE A 318 0.50 -10.07 -14.23
C PHE A 318 1.12 -10.45 -15.57
N ASN A 319 0.34 -10.37 -16.65
CA ASN A 319 0.84 -10.48 -18.01
C ASN A 319 0.63 -9.16 -18.73
N GLN A 320 1.70 -8.60 -19.29
CA GLN A 320 1.65 -7.39 -20.10
C GLN A 320 2.12 -7.65 -21.52
N ARG A 321 1.34 -7.16 -22.49
CA ARG A 321 1.74 -6.96 -23.87
C ARG A 321 1.64 -5.49 -24.20
N LEU A 322 2.78 -4.89 -24.47
CA LEU A 322 2.89 -3.49 -24.84
C LEU A 322 3.42 -3.39 -26.27
N GLY A 323 2.70 -2.66 -27.12
CA GLY A 323 3.22 -2.15 -28.38
C GLY A 323 3.80 -0.77 -28.13
N ARG A 324 5.04 -0.54 -28.55
CA ARG A 324 5.56 0.82 -28.61
C ARG A 324 4.86 1.54 -29.76
N ALA A 325 4.24 2.67 -29.45
CA ALA A 325 3.95 3.65 -30.49
C ALA A 325 5.29 4.05 -31.12
N ASN A 326 5.42 3.90 -32.43
CA ASN A 326 6.46 4.62 -33.15
C ASN A 326 6.06 6.09 -33.10
N ASN A 327 6.52 6.79 -32.06
CA ASN A 327 6.47 8.24 -32.04
C ASN A 327 7.26 8.70 -33.28
N ARG A 328 6.55 9.08 -34.33
CA ARG A 328 7.15 9.85 -35.41
C ARG A 328 7.47 11.20 -34.81
N ASN A 329 8.67 11.33 -34.23
CA ASN A 329 9.19 12.63 -33.89
C ASN A 329 9.31 13.40 -35.21
N GLY A 330 8.45 14.39 -35.39
CA GLY A 330 8.54 15.29 -36.54
C GLY A 330 9.86 16.03 -36.47
N VAL A 331 10.79 15.70 -37.36
CA VAL A 331 12.02 16.47 -37.54
C VAL A 331 11.80 17.52 -38.63
N LEU A 332 12.49 18.65 -38.51
CA LEU A 332 12.45 19.69 -39.54
C LEU A 332 12.96 19.13 -40.88
N THR A 333 12.19 19.38 -41.94
CA THR A 333 12.63 19.15 -43.33
C THR A 333 13.86 20.02 -43.64
N ALA A 334 14.60 19.66 -44.68
CA ALA A 334 15.75 20.45 -45.13
C ALA A 334 15.38 21.92 -45.42
N SER A 335 14.21 22.15 -46.02
CA SER A 335 13.65 23.48 -46.27
C SER A 335 13.25 24.22 -44.99
N ALA A 336 12.67 23.52 -44.01
CA ALA A 336 12.26 24.14 -42.76
C ALA A 336 13.46 24.61 -41.92
N ARG A 337 14.63 23.96 -42.03
CA ARG A 337 15.88 24.39 -41.38
C ARG A 337 16.43 25.70 -41.92
N THR A 338 16.09 26.06 -43.15
CA THR A 338 16.45 27.35 -43.76
C THR A 338 15.30 28.36 -43.65
N GLY A 339 14.32 28.10 -42.79
CA GLY A 339 13.19 28.98 -42.53
C GLY A 339 12.02 28.83 -43.49
N THR A 340 12.08 27.90 -44.45
CA THR A 340 11.02 27.68 -45.46
C THR A 340 10.10 26.53 -45.07
N PHE A 341 8.88 26.85 -44.64
CA PHE A 341 7.88 25.88 -44.21
C PHE A 341 6.85 25.65 -45.32
N GLN A 342 6.45 24.40 -45.49
CA GLN A 342 5.40 24.01 -46.41
C GLN A 342 4.22 23.43 -45.61
N TYR A 343 3.01 23.85 -45.95
CA TYR A 343 1.78 23.35 -45.33
C TYR A 343 0.67 23.25 -46.37
N VAL A 344 -0.32 22.40 -46.11
CA VAL A 344 -1.50 22.29 -46.97
C VAL A 344 -2.53 23.30 -46.50
N GLY A 345 -2.92 24.24 -47.37
CA GLY A 345 -3.94 25.24 -47.06
C GLY A 345 -5.34 24.61 -46.93
N THR A 346 -6.30 25.37 -46.41
CA THR A 346 -7.71 24.94 -46.30
C THR A 346 -8.36 24.60 -47.65
N ASN A 347 -7.77 25.05 -48.75
CA ASN A 347 -8.15 24.70 -50.13
C ASN A 347 -7.50 23.41 -50.66
N GLY A 348 -6.73 22.69 -49.84
CA GLY A 348 -5.99 21.50 -50.24
C GLY A 348 -4.73 21.77 -51.07
N ALA A 349 -4.38 23.03 -51.35
CA ALA A 349 -3.18 23.38 -52.11
C ALA A 349 -1.95 23.49 -51.18
N LEU A 350 -0.79 23.04 -51.67
CA LEU A 350 0.48 23.22 -50.96
C LEU A 350 0.88 24.70 -50.97
N GLN A 351 1.00 25.29 -49.79
CA GLN A 351 1.49 26.64 -49.56
C GLN A 351 2.93 26.58 -49.05
N THR A 352 3.77 27.53 -49.46
CA THR A 352 5.15 27.67 -48.99
C THR A 352 5.32 29.06 -48.39
N VAL A 353 5.84 29.12 -47.17
CA VAL A 353 6.12 30.38 -46.46
C VAL A 353 7.54 30.34 -45.94
N ASN A 354 8.31 31.38 -46.24
CA ASN A 354 9.61 31.59 -45.63
C ASN A 354 9.46 32.53 -44.43
N LEU A 355 9.62 32.00 -43.21
CA LEU A 355 9.50 32.78 -41.98
C LEU A 355 10.59 33.84 -41.87
N LEU A 356 11.77 33.62 -42.48
CA LEU A 356 12.85 34.61 -42.50
C LEU A 356 12.54 35.78 -43.44
N SER A 357 11.69 35.59 -44.46
CA SER A 357 11.30 36.70 -45.34
C SER A 357 10.18 37.56 -44.77
N ILE A 358 9.39 37.02 -43.82
CA ILE A 358 8.23 37.72 -43.25
C ILE A 358 8.43 38.17 -41.79
N GLY A 359 9.38 37.58 -41.07
CA GLY A 359 9.70 37.93 -39.69
C GLY A 359 10.76 39.03 -39.59
N ASN A 360 10.98 39.53 -38.38
CA ASN A 360 12.02 40.54 -38.09
C ASN A 360 13.45 40.00 -38.15
N VAL A 361 13.62 38.67 -38.31
CA VAL A 361 14.90 37.99 -38.42
C VAL A 361 15.03 37.45 -39.83
N HIS A 362 15.86 38.08 -40.63
CA HIS A 362 16.03 37.77 -42.06
C HIS A 362 17.11 36.71 -42.35
N THR A 363 17.93 36.40 -41.35
CA THR A 363 19.02 35.42 -41.46
C THR A 363 19.16 34.64 -40.15
N LEU A 364 19.44 33.33 -40.25
CA LEU A 364 19.76 32.52 -39.08
C LEU A 364 21.19 32.81 -38.61
N ASP A 365 21.35 32.92 -37.29
CA ASP A 365 22.67 33.02 -36.66
C ASP A 365 23.49 31.73 -36.92
N PRO A 366 24.80 31.81 -37.20
CA PRO A 366 25.67 30.64 -37.40
C PRO A 366 25.58 29.58 -36.31
N VAL A 367 25.40 29.96 -35.04
CA VAL A 367 25.22 29.05 -33.90
C VAL A 367 23.91 28.27 -34.01
N MET A 368 22.83 28.95 -34.42
CA MET A 368 21.53 28.32 -34.65
C MET A 368 21.57 27.38 -35.86
N THR A 369 22.26 27.77 -36.94
CA THR A 369 22.49 26.89 -38.09
C THR A 369 23.28 25.64 -37.70
N ALA A 370 24.32 25.78 -36.87
CA ALA A 370 25.07 24.64 -36.36
C ALA A 370 24.19 23.69 -35.53
N HIS A 371 23.34 24.22 -34.64
CA HIS A 371 22.42 23.42 -33.82
C HIS A 371 21.35 22.71 -34.67
N LEU A 372 20.77 23.39 -35.66
CA LEU A 372 19.82 22.78 -36.61
C LEU A 372 20.47 21.70 -37.47
N GLY A 373 21.79 21.79 -37.70
CA GLY A 373 22.59 20.77 -38.39
C GLY A 373 22.74 19.47 -37.59
N LEU A 374 22.70 19.53 -36.25
CA LEU A 374 22.79 18.36 -35.37
C LEU A 374 21.50 17.51 -35.35
N ILE A 375 20.37 18.08 -35.76
CA ILE A 375 19.09 17.36 -35.82
C ILE A 375 19.11 16.43 -37.05
N PRO A 376 18.74 15.15 -36.94
CA PRO A 376 18.67 14.25 -38.11
C PRO A 376 17.55 14.67 -39.09
N VAL A 377 17.77 14.49 -40.39
CA VAL A 377 16.73 14.73 -41.42
C VAL A 377 15.68 13.62 -41.41
N ALA A 378 14.46 13.93 -41.87
CA ALA A 378 13.38 12.94 -41.94
C ALA A 378 13.83 11.73 -42.77
N ASN A 379 13.61 10.52 -42.23
CA ASN A 379 13.98 9.22 -42.82
C ASN A 379 15.50 8.88 -42.89
N ASN A 380 16.35 9.45 -42.04
CA ASN A 380 17.72 8.93 -41.90
C ASN A 380 17.73 7.65 -41.04
N PHE A 381 17.77 6.47 -41.67
CA PHE A 381 17.94 5.18 -40.98
C PHE A 381 19.41 4.86 -40.64
N ASN A 382 20.37 5.70 -41.05
CA ASN A 382 21.78 5.52 -40.73
C ASN A 382 22.11 6.18 -39.38
N CYS A 383 21.79 5.49 -38.30
CA CYS A 383 22.47 5.69 -37.01
C CYS A 383 23.85 5.00 -37.07
N THR A 384 24.76 5.54 -37.87
CA THR A 384 26.19 5.19 -37.82
C THR A 384 26.94 6.49 -37.63
N ASN A 385 26.99 6.94 -36.37
CA ASN A 385 28.00 7.81 -35.76
C ASN A 385 27.40 8.44 -34.49
N SER A 386 27.43 7.66 -33.41
CA SER A 386 27.41 8.15 -32.03
C SER A 386 28.40 7.33 -31.25
#